data_AF-A0A4U7KP31-F1
#
_entry.id   AF-A0A4U7KP31-F1
#
_cell.length_a   1.000
_cell.length_b   1.000
_cell.length_c   1.000
_cell.angle_alpha   90.00
_cell.angle_beta   90.00
_cell.angle_gamma   90.00
#
_symmetry.space_group_name_H-M   'P 1'
#
loop_
_entity.id
_entity.type
_entity.pdbx_description
1 polymer ?
#
loop_
_entity_poly.entity_id
_entity_poly.type
_entity_poly.pdbx_seq_one_letter_code
_entity_poly.pdbx_strand_id
1 'polypeptide(L)'
;MMHDQLWMAAVRENPDPNRLYPVLALGFNDLKKRIESQAREAQRQRALLQNLATRLAALEQKHSLSNSVRAQAAQNRQAQLHHRLVGLVGKTQLLIPALRGKSIGPEEERLIAILEACEAEITGSTAALASSRSSHASTSSAVGHPATAANHPANHARLRARINELWAQLGVIRAKREMLAREGRSATTEWAVVDQAGLENVTRILAQQQQGLNHLCTTLETDSKTMDTITSGLTGVKLVGVSR
;
A
#
# COMPACT_ATOMS: atom_id res chain seq x y z
N MET A 1 -68.05 11.79 -2.18
CA MET A 1 -67.55 10.45 -1.82
C MET A 1 -66.47 9.95 -2.78
N MET A 2 -66.60 10.09 -4.11
CA MET A 2 -65.60 9.57 -5.07
C MET A 2 -64.22 10.27 -4.99
N HIS A 3 -64.16 11.60 -4.77
CA HIS A 3 -62.90 12.34 -4.66
C HIS A 3 -62.07 11.96 -3.43
N ASP A 4 -62.75 11.67 -2.32
CA ASP A 4 -62.11 11.29 -1.05
C ASP A 4 -61.54 9.86 -1.13
N GLN A 5 -62.24 8.98 -1.84
CA GLN A 5 -61.75 7.63 -2.16
C GLN A 5 -60.52 7.65 -3.07
N LEU A 6 -60.48 8.54 -4.07
CA LEU A 6 -59.32 8.71 -4.95
C LEU A 6 -58.13 9.30 -4.20
N TRP A 7 -58.36 10.23 -3.27
CA TRP A 7 -57.31 10.77 -2.40
C TRP A 7 -56.72 9.67 -1.50
N MET A 8 -57.57 8.91 -0.80
CA MET A 8 -57.12 7.79 0.03
C MET A 8 -56.38 6.72 -0.79
N ALA A 9 -56.83 6.45 -2.02
CA ALA A 9 -56.12 5.55 -2.93
C ALA A 9 -54.74 6.11 -3.30
N ALA A 10 -54.62 7.39 -3.65
CA ALA A 10 -53.35 8.03 -3.99
C ALA A 10 -52.37 8.12 -2.80
N VAL A 11 -52.87 8.28 -1.57
CA VAL A 11 -52.05 8.20 -0.35
C VAL A 11 -51.53 6.78 -0.13
N ARG A 12 -52.40 5.77 -0.32
CA ARG A 12 -52.04 4.35 -0.17
C ARG A 12 -51.02 3.89 -1.22
N GLU A 13 -51.13 4.41 -2.43
CA GLU A 13 -50.27 4.05 -3.57
C GLU A 13 -49.02 4.95 -3.71
N ASN A 14 -48.75 5.79 -2.72
CA ASN A 14 -47.60 6.69 -2.73
C ASN A 14 -46.27 5.91 -2.57
N PRO A 15 -45.31 6.05 -3.50
CA PRO A 15 -44.06 5.30 -3.48
C PRO A 15 -43.13 5.65 -2.29
N ASP A 16 -43.11 6.90 -1.83
CA ASP A 16 -42.32 7.33 -0.67
C ASP A 16 -43.14 8.20 0.30
N PRO A 17 -43.79 7.62 1.33
CA PRO A 17 -44.70 8.35 2.22
C PRO A 17 -44.02 9.42 3.08
N ASN A 18 -42.70 9.33 3.28
CA ASN A 18 -41.94 10.30 4.09
C ASN A 18 -41.55 11.57 3.33
N ARG A 19 -41.57 11.55 1.99
CA ARG A 19 -41.04 12.65 1.16
C ARG A 19 -42.04 13.18 0.14
N LEU A 20 -42.96 12.35 -0.32
CA LEU A 20 -43.92 12.67 -1.37
C LEU A 20 -45.31 12.78 -0.77
N TYR A 21 -46.14 13.67 -1.31
CA TYR A 21 -47.55 13.78 -1.01
C TYR A 21 -48.35 13.88 -2.32
N PRO A 22 -49.58 13.35 -2.36
CA PRO A 22 -50.39 13.40 -3.57
C PRO A 22 -50.82 14.84 -3.86
N VAL A 23 -50.64 15.25 -5.13
CA VAL A 23 -51.04 16.56 -5.63
C VAL A 23 -52.00 16.37 -6.80
N LEU A 24 -53.15 17.05 -6.73
CA LEU A 24 -54.13 17.05 -7.80
C LEU A 24 -53.56 17.74 -9.05
N ALA A 25 -53.76 17.15 -10.22
CA ALA A 25 -53.49 17.79 -11.51
C ALA A 25 -54.73 17.68 -12.40
N LEU A 26 -55.25 18.81 -12.85
CA LEU A 26 -56.46 18.87 -13.67
C LEU A 26 -56.11 19.37 -15.08
N GLY A 27 -56.34 18.50 -16.07
CA GLY A 27 -56.16 18.82 -17.48
C GLY A 27 -54.71 19.02 -17.94
N PHE A 28 -54.54 19.45 -19.19
CA PHE A 28 -53.23 19.57 -19.83
C PHE A 28 -52.35 20.71 -19.28
N ASN A 29 -52.97 21.74 -18.70
CA ASN A 29 -52.24 22.89 -18.16
C ASN A 29 -51.36 22.52 -16.95
N ASP A 30 -51.86 21.69 -16.03
CA ASP A 30 -51.09 21.26 -14.87
C ASP A 30 -50.01 20.24 -15.23
N LEU A 31 -50.27 19.39 -16.23
CA LEU A 31 -49.25 18.51 -16.80
C LEU A 31 -48.11 19.32 -17.44
N LYS A 32 -48.44 20.38 -18.18
CA LYS A 32 -47.44 21.30 -18.76
C LYS A 32 -46.59 21.96 -17.65
N LYS A 33 -47.21 22.47 -16.58
CA LYS A 33 -46.47 23.02 -15.42
C LYS A 33 -45.51 21.99 -14.81
N ARG A 34 -45.92 20.73 -14.68
CA ARG A 34 -45.06 19.65 -14.18
C ARG A 34 -43.87 19.40 -15.12
N ILE A 35 -44.10 19.30 -16.43
CA ILE A 35 -43.03 19.11 -17.42
C ILE A 35 -42.04 20.26 -17.37
N GLU A 36 -42.52 21.50 -17.29
CA GLU A 36 -41.65 22.68 -17.15
C GLU A 36 -40.86 22.65 -15.84
N SER A 37 -41.47 22.27 -14.72
CA SER A 37 -40.79 22.15 -13.42
C SER A 37 -39.72 21.05 -13.44
N GLN A 38 -40.02 19.90 -14.07
CA GLN A 38 -39.07 18.80 -14.25
C GLN A 38 -37.90 19.23 -15.14
N ALA A 39 -38.16 19.97 -16.21
CA ALA A 39 -37.11 20.50 -17.07
C ALA A 39 -36.19 21.48 -16.31
N ARG A 40 -36.76 22.35 -15.46
CA ARG A 40 -35.99 23.29 -14.62
C ARG A 40 -35.14 22.55 -13.58
N GLU A 41 -35.69 21.57 -12.88
CA GLU A 41 -34.93 20.78 -11.89
C GLU A 41 -33.86 19.92 -12.56
N ALA A 42 -34.14 19.31 -13.71
CA ALA A 42 -33.15 18.58 -14.49
C ALA A 42 -32.00 19.50 -14.92
N GLN A 43 -32.30 20.74 -15.32
CA GLN A 43 -31.27 21.71 -15.65
C GLN A 43 -30.43 22.12 -14.43
N ARG A 44 -31.06 22.32 -13.26
CA ARG A 44 -30.35 22.59 -12.00
C ARG A 44 -29.43 21.43 -11.62
N GLN A 45 -29.91 20.19 -11.70
CA GLN A 45 -29.12 19.00 -11.39
C GLN A 45 -27.93 18.86 -12.34
N ARG A 46 -28.11 19.07 -13.66
CA ARG A 46 -27.03 19.06 -14.64
C ARG A 46 -25.96 20.11 -14.33
N ALA A 47 -26.36 21.34 -13.99
CA ALA A 47 -25.42 22.39 -13.60
C ALA A 47 -24.64 22.02 -12.33
N LEU A 48 -25.29 21.39 -11.35
CA LEU A 48 -24.61 20.90 -10.15
C LEU A 48 -23.61 19.80 -10.47
N LEU A 49 -23.96 18.83 -11.31
CA LEU A 49 -23.05 17.78 -11.76
C LEU A 49 -21.83 18.36 -12.50
N GLN A 50 -22.03 19.37 -13.34
CA GLN A 50 -20.93 20.09 -14.00
C GLN A 50 -20.00 20.76 -12.97
N ASN A 51 -20.56 21.41 -11.95
CA ASN A 51 -19.76 22.00 -10.87
C ASN A 51 -18.99 20.96 -10.04
N LEU A 52 -19.56 19.78 -9.81
CA LEU A 52 -18.86 18.69 -9.14
C LEU A 52 -17.73 18.15 -10.01
N ALA A 53 -17.97 17.97 -11.31
CA ALA A 53 -16.96 17.50 -12.25
C ALA A 53 -15.77 18.47 -12.33
N THR A 54 -16.00 19.78 -12.39
CA THR A 54 -14.91 20.78 -12.41
C THR A 54 -14.12 20.78 -11.10
N ARG A 55 -14.79 20.66 -9.96
CA ARG A 55 -14.12 20.53 -8.65
C ARG A 55 -13.28 19.27 -8.55
N LEU A 56 -13.79 18.14 -9.05
CA LEU A 56 -13.08 16.87 -9.05
C LEU A 56 -11.83 16.95 -9.94
N ALA A 57 -11.96 17.49 -11.15
CA ALA A 57 -10.83 17.71 -12.05
C ALA A 57 -9.76 18.62 -11.42
N ALA A 58 -10.16 19.70 -10.74
CA ALA A 58 -9.24 20.59 -10.04
C ALA A 58 -8.54 19.89 -8.86
N LEU A 59 -9.23 19.02 -8.13
CA LEU A 59 -8.65 18.25 -7.04
C LEU A 59 -7.66 17.20 -7.56
N GLU A 60 -8.03 16.49 -8.62
CA GLU A 60 -7.18 15.53 -9.30
C GLU A 60 -5.90 16.19 -9.84
N GLN A 61 -6.03 17.35 -10.49
CA GLN A 61 -4.88 18.12 -10.97
C GLN A 61 -3.95 18.54 -9.81
N LYS A 62 -4.50 19.02 -8.69
CA LYS A 62 -3.70 19.35 -7.50
C LYS A 62 -3.00 18.14 -6.91
N HIS A 63 -3.68 17.00 -6.88
CA HIS A 63 -3.11 15.75 -6.38
C HIS A 63 -1.95 15.28 -7.26
N SER A 64 -2.19 15.21 -8.57
CA SER A 64 -1.24 14.71 -9.56
C SER A 64 -0.01 15.61 -9.72
N LEU A 65 -0.19 16.94 -9.77
CA LEU A 65 0.92 17.86 -10.05
C LEU A 65 1.66 18.34 -8.78
N SER A 66 0.97 18.42 -7.64
CA SER A 66 1.54 19.04 -6.44
C SER A 66 1.69 18.06 -5.29
N ASN A 67 0.61 17.39 -4.88
CA ASN A 67 0.62 16.61 -3.66
C ASN A 67 1.54 15.38 -3.77
N SER A 68 1.44 14.63 -4.87
CA SER A 68 2.28 13.45 -5.14
C SER A 68 3.77 13.80 -5.15
N VAL A 69 4.14 14.86 -5.88
CA VAL A 69 5.52 15.34 -6.03
C VAL A 69 6.06 15.83 -4.69
N ARG A 70 5.27 16.59 -3.93
CA ARG A 70 5.66 17.05 -2.59
C ARG A 70 5.83 15.90 -1.60
N ALA A 71 4.94 14.90 -1.65
CA ALA A 71 5.06 13.71 -0.82
C ALA A 71 6.35 12.93 -1.14
N GLN A 72 6.65 12.72 -2.42
CA GLN A 72 7.88 12.06 -2.85
C GLN A 72 9.14 12.87 -2.45
N ALA A 73 9.12 14.19 -2.65
CA ALA A 73 10.22 15.06 -2.24
C ALA A 73 10.43 15.05 -0.72
N ALA A 74 9.34 15.03 0.06
CA ALA A 74 9.39 14.91 1.52
C ALA A 74 9.97 13.56 1.95
N GLN A 75 9.58 12.45 1.31
CA GLN A 75 10.13 11.12 1.57
C GLN A 75 11.64 11.06 1.28
N ASN A 76 12.08 11.61 0.15
CA ASN A 76 13.50 11.71 -0.18
C ASN A 76 14.27 12.55 0.82
N ARG A 77 13.70 13.70 1.24
CA ARG A 77 14.32 14.58 2.24
C ARG A 77 14.38 13.91 3.62
N GLN A 78 13.36 13.14 4.00
CA GLN A 78 13.36 12.35 5.22
C GLN A 78 14.49 11.32 5.21
N ALA A 79 14.68 10.59 4.10
CA ALA A 79 15.78 9.64 3.98
C ALA A 79 17.16 10.32 4.11
N GLN A 80 17.34 11.48 3.49
CA GLN A 80 18.58 12.27 3.61
C GLN A 80 18.82 12.77 5.05
N LEU A 81 17.79 13.31 5.70
CA LEU A 81 17.88 13.78 7.08
C LEU A 81 18.15 12.62 8.03
N HIS A 82 17.52 11.47 7.82
CA HIS A 82 17.75 10.26 8.58
C HIS A 82 19.22 9.81 8.47
N HIS A 83 19.78 9.75 7.26
CA HIS A 83 21.20 9.44 7.07
C HIS A 83 22.12 10.46 7.75
N ARG A 84 21.80 11.76 7.65
CA ARG A 84 22.57 12.82 8.34
C ARG A 84 22.49 12.70 9.86
N LEU A 85 21.32 12.34 10.39
CA LEU A 85 21.09 12.11 11.81
C LEU A 85 21.92 10.91 12.28
N VAL A 86 21.84 9.78 11.59
CA VAL A 86 22.65 8.58 11.91
C VAL A 86 24.14 8.92 11.86
N GLY A 87 24.60 9.67 10.86
CA GLY A 87 25.99 10.11 10.77
C GLY A 87 26.43 11.07 11.89
N LEU A 88 25.50 11.86 12.45
CA LEU A 88 25.76 12.68 13.64
C LEU A 88 25.78 11.82 14.89
N VAL A 89 24.83 10.89 15.03
CA VAL A 89 24.76 9.91 16.13
C VAL A 89 26.05 9.10 16.23
N GLY A 90 26.58 8.61 15.10
CA GLY A 90 27.87 7.90 15.08
C GLY A 90 29.08 8.77 15.47
N LYS A 91 28.93 10.10 15.51
CA LYS A 91 29.97 11.04 15.98
C LYS A 91 29.73 11.54 17.40
N THR A 92 28.65 11.12 18.06
CA THR A 92 28.29 11.63 19.40
C THR A 92 29.35 11.31 20.45
N GLN A 93 29.99 10.15 20.36
CA GLN A 93 31.11 9.76 21.24
C GLN A 93 32.32 10.70 21.12
N LEU A 94 32.50 11.35 19.96
CA LEU A 94 33.54 12.36 19.73
C LEU A 94 33.09 13.75 20.17
N LEU A 95 31.80 14.09 19.99
CA LEU A 95 31.25 15.43 20.22
C LEU A 95 30.89 15.70 21.67
N ILE A 96 30.48 14.68 22.44
CA ILE A 96 30.07 14.81 23.83
C ILE A 96 31.26 14.45 24.73
N PRO A 97 31.88 15.43 25.44
CA PRO A 97 33.05 15.17 26.28
C PRO A 97 32.78 14.14 27.40
N ALA A 98 31.53 14.04 27.86
CA ALA A 98 31.11 13.09 28.89
C ALA A 98 31.02 11.63 28.40
N LEU A 99 31.02 11.38 27.09
CA LEU A 99 31.05 10.02 26.50
C LEU A 99 32.46 9.62 26.05
N ARG A 100 33.35 10.60 25.89
CA ARG A 100 34.73 10.40 25.45
C ARG A 100 35.51 9.63 26.53
N GLY A 101 35.99 8.43 26.21
CA GLY A 101 36.82 7.62 27.11
C GLY A 101 36.06 6.65 28.01
N LYS A 102 34.72 6.52 27.84
CA LYS A 102 33.98 5.40 28.43
C LYS A 102 34.41 4.10 27.76
N SER A 103 34.58 3.02 28.55
CA SER A 103 34.82 1.69 28.00
C SER A 103 33.59 1.22 27.21
N ILE A 104 33.82 0.40 26.19
CA ILE A 104 32.74 -0.24 25.42
C ILE A 104 31.78 -0.94 26.41
N GLY A 105 30.50 -0.60 26.33
CA GLY A 105 29.48 -1.20 27.19
C GLY A 105 29.01 -2.55 26.63
N PRO A 106 28.40 -3.42 27.44
CA PRO A 106 27.84 -4.70 26.95
C PRO A 106 26.72 -4.48 25.92
N GLU A 107 25.97 -3.36 26.01
CA GLU A 107 24.97 -3.00 25.01
C GLU A 107 25.61 -2.63 23.66
N GLU A 108 26.77 -1.97 23.69
CA GLU A 108 27.49 -1.54 22.50
C GLU A 108 28.19 -2.74 21.83
N GLU A 109 28.76 -3.66 22.60
CA GLU A 109 29.25 -4.96 22.10
C GLU A 109 28.14 -5.75 21.39
N ARG A 110 26.92 -5.75 21.94
CA ARG A 110 25.77 -6.39 21.28
C ARG A 110 25.41 -5.71 19.95
N LEU A 111 25.46 -4.39 19.88
CA LEU A 111 25.20 -3.64 18.64
C LEU A 111 26.30 -3.89 17.60
N ILE A 112 27.57 -3.96 18.02
CA ILE A 112 28.69 -4.32 17.16
C ILE A 112 28.48 -5.71 16.57
N ALA A 113 28.13 -6.72 17.39
CA ALA A 113 27.88 -8.07 16.91
C ALA A 113 26.74 -8.13 15.87
N ILE A 114 25.67 -7.34 16.05
CA ILE A 114 24.58 -7.24 15.06
C ILE A 114 25.07 -6.56 13.77
N LEU A 115 25.83 -5.48 13.88
CA LEU A 115 26.35 -4.74 12.71
C LEU A 115 27.37 -5.57 11.92
N GLU A 116 28.27 -6.27 12.59
CA GLU A 116 29.22 -7.18 11.95
C GLU A 116 28.50 -8.33 11.26
N ALA A 117 27.44 -8.88 11.86
CA ALA A 117 26.61 -9.90 11.22
C ALA A 117 25.92 -9.34 9.96
N CYS A 118 25.32 -8.15 10.04
CA CYS A 118 24.71 -7.49 8.88
C CYS A 118 25.74 -7.14 7.79
N GLU A 119 26.93 -6.65 8.16
CA GLU A 119 28.01 -6.36 7.23
C GLU A 119 28.51 -7.64 6.54
N ALA A 120 28.68 -8.73 7.29
CA ALA A 120 29.07 -10.03 6.76
C ALA A 120 28.02 -10.58 5.78
N GLU A 121 26.72 -10.39 6.07
CA GLU A 121 25.64 -10.73 5.13
C GLU A 121 25.74 -9.92 3.84
N ILE A 122 25.88 -8.59 3.92
CA ILE A 122 25.91 -7.69 2.75
C ILE A 122 27.17 -7.87 1.91
N THR A 123 28.33 -8.03 2.55
CA THR A 123 29.62 -8.16 1.86
C THR A 123 29.79 -9.54 1.26
N GLY A 124 29.26 -10.59 1.90
CA GLY A 124 29.25 -11.95 1.39
C GLY A 124 30.63 -12.57 1.14
N SER A 125 31.72 -11.86 1.43
CA SER A 125 33.07 -12.22 0.99
C SER A 125 33.88 -12.98 2.05
N THR A 126 33.39 -13.07 3.29
CA THR A 126 34.13 -13.72 4.38
C THR A 126 33.89 -15.23 4.44
N ALA A 127 32.75 -15.73 3.91
CA ALA A 127 32.44 -17.15 3.90
C ALA A 127 33.21 -17.94 2.82
N ALA A 128 33.53 -17.32 1.68
CA ALA A 128 34.33 -17.97 0.62
C ALA A 128 35.77 -18.24 1.09
N LEU A 129 36.33 -17.37 1.93
CA LEU A 129 37.67 -17.57 2.52
C LEU A 129 37.65 -18.59 3.68
N ALA A 130 36.53 -18.71 4.40
CA ALA A 130 36.34 -19.73 5.43
C ALA A 130 36.16 -21.14 4.85
N SER A 131 35.45 -21.28 3.71
CA SER A 131 35.30 -22.57 3.02
C SER A 131 36.59 -23.09 2.39
N SER A 132 37.57 -22.21 2.13
CA SER A 132 38.91 -22.59 1.65
C SER A 132 39.84 -23.04 2.79
N ARG A 133 39.50 -22.76 4.05
CA ARG A 133 40.33 -23.11 5.23
C ARG A 133 39.82 -24.35 5.97
N SER A 134 38.60 -24.81 5.71
CA SER A 134 38.01 -25.98 6.37
C SER A 134 38.34 -27.34 5.72
N SER A 135 39.19 -27.39 4.69
CA SER A 135 39.68 -28.65 4.11
C SER A 135 40.92 -29.23 4.83
N HIS A 136 41.46 -28.53 5.83
CA HIS A 136 42.59 -29.01 6.63
C HIS A 136 42.42 -28.71 8.12
N ALA A 137 41.44 -29.34 8.77
CA ALA A 137 41.47 -29.55 10.22
C ALA A 137 40.63 -30.77 10.58
N SER A 138 41.35 -31.86 10.86
CA SER A 138 40.88 -33.15 11.30
C SER A 138 40.20 -33.10 12.67
N THR A 139 39.06 -33.78 12.74
CA THR A 139 38.63 -34.67 13.84
C THR A 139 38.97 -34.29 15.28
N SER A 140 37.98 -33.83 16.05
CA SER A 140 37.71 -34.39 17.38
C SER A 140 36.31 -33.98 17.88
N SER A 141 35.76 -34.89 18.68
CA SER A 141 34.43 -34.99 19.25
C SER A 141 34.00 -33.86 20.19
N ALA A 142 32.73 -33.46 20.15
CA ALA A 142 31.90 -33.28 21.35
C ALA A 142 30.40 -33.12 20.99
N VAL A 143 29.57 -33.79 21.79
CA VAL A 143 28.10 -33.86 21.73
C VAL A 143 27.48 -32.59 22.32
N GLY A 144 26.42 -32.05 21.69
CA GLY A 144 25.53 -31.07 22.33
C GLY A 144 24.57 -30.30 21.40
N HIS A 145 23.32 -30.75 21.36
CA HIS A 145 22.04 -30.06 21.01
C HIS A 145 21.89 -29.17 19.75
N PRO A 146 20.84 -29.39 18.93
CA PRO A 146 20.51 -28.54 17.78
C PRO A 146 19.55 -27.41 18.18
N ALA A 147 19.91 -26.15 17.89
CA ALA A 147 18.97 -25.02 17.97
C ALA A 147 19.35 -23.91 16.96
N THR A 148 18.89 -24.10 15.72
CA THR A 148 18.25 -23.10 14.84
C THR A 148 18.72 -21.63 14.91
N ALA A 149 19.72 -21.27 14.09
CA ALA A 149 19.86 -19.91 13.51
C ALA A 149 20.84 -19.80 12.32
N ALA A 150 21.39 -20.88 11.77
CA ALA A 150 22.52 -20.82 10.83
C ALA A 150 22.16 -20.81 9.33
N ASN A 151 20.96 -20.34 8.93
CA ASN A 151 20.49 -20.45 7.53
C ASN A 151 20.44 -19.14 6.72
N HIS A 152 20.91 -18.01 7.27
CA HIS A 152 20.81 -16.70 6.60
C HIS A 152 22.08 -16.14 5.91
N PRO A 153 23.34 -16.51 6.26
CA PRO A 153 24.52 -15.86 5.67
C PRO A 153 24.77 -16.25 4.20
N ALA A 154 24.30 -17.44 3.79
CA ALA A 154 24.38 -17.87 2.40
C ALA A 154 23.47 -17.05 1.47
N ASN A 155 22.45 -16.36 2.00
CA ASN A 155 21.37 -15.79 1.20
C ASN A 155 21.72 -14.44 0.56
N HIS A 156 22.65 -13.66 1.11
CA HIS A 156 22.86 -12.26 0.71
C HIS A 156 24.17 -12.00 -0.08
N ALA A 157 25.21 -12.83 0.09
CA ALA A 157 26.29 -12.97 -0.91
C ALA A 157 25.74 -13.40 -2.27
N ARG A 158 24.73 -14.28 -2.23
CA ARG A 158 23.89 -14.62 -3.38
C ARG A 158 23.17 -13.38 -3.92
N LEU A 159 22.73 -12.42 -3.10
CA LEU A 159 21.98 -11.25 -3.57
C LEU A 159 22.82 -10.31 -4.45
N ARG A 160 24.07 -9.97 -4.09
CA ARG A 160 24.93 -9.17 -4.98
C ARG A 160 25.22 -9.87 -6.31
N ALA A 161 25.53 -11.17 -6.25
CA ALA A 161 25.74 -11.99 -7.44
C ALA A 161 24.46 -12.10 -8.30
N ARG A 162 23.30 -12.30 -7.67
CA ARG A 162 21.98 -12.34 -8.32
C ARG A 162 21.59 -11.01 -8.93
N ILE A 163 21.87 -9.88 -8.26
CA ILE A 163 21.64 -8.55 -8.81
C ILE A 163 22.46 -8.37 -10.09
N ASN A 164 23.74 -8.75 -10.09
CA ASN A 164 24.58 -8.68 -11.28
C ASN A 164 24.10 -9.62 -12.40
N GLU A 165 23.66 -10.84 -12.05
CA GLU A 165 23.06 -11.78 -12.99
C GLU A 165 21.78 -11.22 -13.61
N LEU A 166 20.89 -10.64 -12.81
CA LEU A 166 19.65 -10.00 -13.26
C LEU A 166 19.93 -8.78 -14.13
N TRP A 167 20.94 -7.97 -13.81
CA TRP A 167 21.39 -6.86 -14.66
C TRP A 167 21.88 -7.36 -16.03
N ALA A 168 22.64 -8.45 -16.06
CA ALA A 168 23.09 -9.06 -17.31
C ALA A 168 21.90 -9.62 -18.12
N GLN A 169 20.97 -10.34 -17.47
CA GLN A 169 19.76 -10.86 -18.10
C GLN A 169 18.87 -9.74 -18.65
N LEU A 170 18.70 -8.64 -17.91
CA LEU A 170 17.97 -7.45 -18.36
C LEU A 170 18.66 -6.82 -19.58
N GLY A 171 19.99 -6.76 -19.58
CA GLY A 171 20.78 -6.32 -20.74
C GLY A 171 20.51 -7.18 -21.98
N VAL A 172 20.49 -8.50 -21.83
CA VAL A 172 20.16 -9.45 -22.91
C VAL A 172 18.73 -9.27 -23.41
N ILE A 173 17.75 -9.14 -22.51
CA ILE A 173 16.33 -8.92 -22.88
C ILE A 173 16.17 -7.60 -23.63
N ARG A 174 16.83 -6.53 -23.18
CA ARG A 174 16.81 -5.23 -23.83
C ARG A 174 17.41 -5.29 -25.23
N ALA A 175 18.56 -5.94 -25.39
CA ALA A 175 19.20 -6.14 -26.70
C ALA A 175 18.34 -6.99 -27.64
N LYS A 176 17.73 -8.07 -27.14
CA LYS A 176 16.80 -8.91 -27.92
C LYS A 176 15.58 -8.12 -28.39
N ARG A 177 15.01 -7.26 -27.53
CA ARG A 177 13.89 -6.38 -27.87
C ARG A 177 14.28 -5.36 -28.94
N GLU A 178 15.48 -4.79 -28.86
CA GLU A 178 15.99 -3.84 -29.87
C GLU A 178 16.26 -4.53 -31.22
N MET A 179 16.74 -5.77 -31.21
CA MET A 179 16.93 -6.57 -32.43
C MET A 179 15.60 -6.88 -33.11
N LEU A 180 14.59 -7.34 -32.35
CA LEU A 180 13.25 -7.58 -32.89
C LEU A 180 12.60 -6.30 -33.44
N ALA A 181 12.83 -5.17 -32.77
CA ALA A 181 12.40 -3.84 -33.24
C ALA A 181 13.00 -3.47 -34.60
N ARG A 182 14.30 -3.75 -34.80
CA ARG A 182 15.02 -3.49 -36.07
C ARG A 182 14.56 -4.39 -37.21
N GLU A 183 14.11 -5.61 -36.91
CA GLU A 183 13.58 -6.56 -37.90
C GLU A 183 12.18 -6.20 -38.42
N GLY A 184 11.62 -5.04 -38.06
CA GLY A 184 10.29 -4.60 -38.50
C GLY A 184 9.12 -5.42 -37.93
N ARG A 185 9.41 -6.43 -37.10
CA ARG A 185 8.44 -7.06 -36.21
C ARG A 185 8.19 -6.07 -35.09
N SER A 186 7.11 -5.30 -35.22
CA SER A 186 6.77 -4.20 -34.31
C SER A 186 7.25 -4.44 -32.89
N ALA A 187 8.19 -3.61 -32.44
CA ALA A 187 8.79 -3.65 -31.10
C ALA A 187 7.76 -3.47 -29.99
N THR A 188 6.60 -2.95 -30.38
CA THR A 188 5.35 -2.97 -29.65
C THR A 188 4.60 -4.20 -30.14
N THR A 189 4.58 -5.25 -29.32
CA THR A 189 3.40 -6.12 -29.30
C THR A 189 2.26 -5.20 -28.89
N GLU A 190 1.67 -4.52 -29.87
CA GLU A 190 0.49 -3.72 -29.64
C GLU A 190 -0.55 -4.74 -29.24
N TRP A 191 -0.84 -4.78 -27.95
CA TRP A 191 -2.01 -5.43 -27.42
C TRP A 191 -3.20 -4.68 -28.00
N ALA A 192 -3.50 -4.94 -29.27
CA ALA A 192 -4.74 -4.52 -29.88
C ALA A 192 -5.81 -5.08 -28.96
N VAL A 193 -6.61 -4.20 -28.35
CA VAL A 193 -7.69 -4.60 -27.47
C VAL A 193 -8.63 -5.44 -28.32
N VAL A 194 -8.51 -6.76 -28.18
CA VAL A 194 -9.20 -7.74 -29.04
C VAL A 194 -10.71 -7.64 -28.84
N ASP A 195 -11.14 -7.21 -27.65
CA ASP A 195 -12.53 -6.89 -27.32
C ASP A 195 -12.60 -5.75 -26.29
N GLN A 196 -13.21 -4.63 -26.70
CA GLN A 196 -13.41 -3.46 -25.85
C GLN A 196 -14.42 -3.75 -24.72
N ALA A 197 -15.45 -4.55 -24.97
CA ALA A 197 -16.46 -4.89 -23.97
C ALA A 197 -15.89 -5.83 -22.89
N GLY A 198 -15.07 -6.81 -23.31
CA GLY A 198 -14.31 -7.67 -22.41
C GLY A 198 -13.38 -6.87 -21.50
N LEU A 199 -12.66 -5.88 -22.04
CA LEU A 199 -11.80 -5.00 -21.26
C LEU A 199 -12.59 -4.19 -20.21
N GLU A 200 -13.73 -3.61 -20.59
CA GLU A 200 -14.61 -2.89 -19.67
C GLU A 200 -15.16 -3.78 -18.54
N ASN A 201 -15.42 -5.06 -18.82
CA ASN A 201 -15.82 -5.99 -17.78
C ASN A 201 -14.67 -6.30 -16.83
N VAL A 202 -13.46 -6.50 -17.35
CA VAL A 202 -12.26 -6.72 -16.53
C VAL A 202 -11.98 -5.49 -15.66
N THR A 203 -12.07 -4.27 -16.18
CA THR A 203 -11.85 -3.05 -15.38
C THR A 203 -12.89 -2.92 -14.28
N ARG A 204 -14.16 -3.25 -14.54
CA ARG A 204 -15.22 -3.29 -13.52
C ARG A 204 -14.91 -4.31 -12.41
N ILE A 205 -14.53 -5.54 -12.79
CA ILE A 205 -14.19 -6.60 -11.83
C ILE A 205 -12.99 -6.16 -10.98
N LEU A 206 -11.94 -5.62 -11.61
CA LEU A 206 -10.76 -5.14 -10.90
C LEU A 206 -11.10 -3.97 -9.95
N ALA A 207 -11.97 -3.05 -10.35
CA ALA A 207 -12.43 -1.98 -9.47
C ALA A 207 -13.18 -2.53 -8.25
N GLN A 208 -14.07 -3.51 -8.45
CA GLN A 208 -14.80 -4.15 -7.36
C GLN A 208 -13.85 -4.94 -6.43
N GLN A 209 -12.89 -5.67 -7.00
CA GLN A 209 -11.87 -6.39 -6.23
C GLN A 209 -10.98 -5.44 -5.44
N GLN A 210 -10.54 -4.32 -6.03
CA GLN A 210 -9.76 -3.30 -5.33
C GLN A 210 -10.56 -2.70 -4.16
N GLN A 211 -11.86 -2.44 -4.34
CA GLN A 211 -12.72 -1.97 -3.25
C GLN A 211 -12.86 -3.01 -2.13
N GLY A 212 -13.04 -4.28 -2.50
CA GLY A 212 -13.11 -5.39 -1.54
C GLY A 212 -11.80 -5.56 -0.76
N LEU A 213 -10.66 -5.52 -1.45
CA LEU A 213 -9.33 -5.59 -0.83
C LEU A 213 -9.07 -4.38 0.08
N ASN A 214 -9.45 -3.17 -0.33
CA ASN A 214 -9.33 -1.99 0.52
C ASN A 214 -10.16 -2.15 1.80
N HIS A 215 -11.41 -2.63 1.69
CA HIS A 215 -12.25 -2.87 2.86
C HIS A 215 -11.62 -3.91 3.80
N LEU A 216 -11.19 -5.07 3.28
CA LEU A 216 -10.51 -6.09 4.08
C LEU A 216 -9.25 -5.55 4.74
N CYS A 217 -8.44 -4.77 4.01
CA CYS A 217 -7.24 -4.13 4.55
C CYS A 217 -7.61 -3.21 5.71
N THR A 218 -8.64 -2.37 5.56
CA THR A 218 -9.08 -1.47 6.64
C THR A 218 -9.59 -2.23 7.86
N THR A 219 -10.37 -3.31 7.66
CA THR A 219 -10.85 -4.16 8.77
C THR A 219 -9.68 -4.83 9.48
N LEU A 220 -8.73 -5.40 8.75
CA LEU A 220 -7.55 -6.03 9.35
C LEU A 220 -6.65 -5.02 10.06
N GLU A 221 -6.51 -3.80 9.55
CA GLU A 221 -5.80 -2.73 10.23
C GLU A 221 -6.49 -2.29 11.52
N THR A 222 -7.82 -2.18 11.51
CA THR A 222 -8.59 -1.88 12.73
C THR A 222 -8.52 -3.02 13.73
N ASP A 223 -8.60 -4.26 13.27
CA ASP A 223 -8.54 -5.46 14.11
C ASP A 223 -7.15 -5.61 14.73
N SER A 224 -6.08 -5.38 13.96
CA SER A 224 -4.72 -5.35 14.47
C SER A 224 -4.55 -4.28 15.57
N LYS A 225 -5.05 -3.06 15.34
CA LYS A 225 -5.02 -1.99 16.35
C LYS A 225 -5.83 -2.34 17.60
N THR A 226 -6.98 -2.98 17.46
CA THR A 226 -7.78 -3.41 18.62
C THR A 226 -7.12 -4.56 19.38
N MET A 227 -6.46 -5.49 18.69
CA MET A 227 -5.64 -6.53 19.32
C MET A 227 -4.45 -5.94 20.07
N ASP A 228 -3.78 -4.93 19.50
CA ASP A 228 -2.68 -4.22 20.16
C ASP A 228 -3.16 -3.50 21.44
N THR A 229 -4.33 -2.85 21.41
CA THR A 229 -4.89 -2.20 22.60
C THR A 229 -5.33 -3.21 23.65
N ILE A 230 -5.91 -4.35 23.26
CA ILE A 230 -6.25 -5.44 24.18
C ILE A 230 -4.98 -6.04 24.80
N THR A 231 -3.95 -6.30 23.99
CA THR A 231 -2.66 -6.84 24.46
C THR A 231 -2.02 -5.87 25.44
N SER A 232 -1.96 -4.58 25.11
CA SER A 232 -1.46 -3.54 26.01
C SER A 232 -2.31 -3.34 27.25
N GLY A 233 -3.63 -3.59 27.18
CA GLY A 233 -4.52 -3.54 28.34
C GLY A 233 -4.36 -4.75 29.27
N LEU A 234 -3.99 -5.91 28.72
CA LEU A 234 -3.73 -7.14 29.46
C LEU A 234 -2.33 -7.15 30.10
N THR A 235 -1.35 -6.41 29.55
CA THR A 235 -0.04 -6.22 30.19
C THR A 235 -0.18 -5.42 31.48
N GLY A 236 -0.40 -6.11 32.60
CA GLY A 236 -0.57 -5.50 33.93
C GLY A 236 -1.74 -6.06 34.72
N VAL A 237 -2.67 -6.79 34.08
CA VAL A 237 -3.78 -7.46 34.76
C VAL A 237 -3.30 -8.82 35.28
N LYS A 238 -3.17 -8.96 36.61
CA LYS A 238 -3.05 -10.28 37.23
C LYS A 238 -4.37 -11.02 36.97
N LEU A 239 -4.34 -12.04 36.10
CA LEU A 239 -5.45 -12.96 35.91
C LEU A 239 -5.70 -13.70 37.23
N VAL A 240 -6.58 -13.16 38.07
CA VAL A 240 -7.04 -13.83 39.29
C VAL A 240 -8.19 -14.75 38.90
N GLY A 241 -7.94 -16.05 39.03
CA GLY A 241 -8.97 -17.06 39.16
C GLY A 241 -9.55 -17.60 37.85
N VAL A 242 -8.86 -18.57 37.24
CA VAL A 242 -9.57 -19.76 36.76
C VAL A 242 -9.14 -20.88 37.70
N SER A 243 -9.91 -21.05 38.79
CA SER A 243 -9.82 -22.26 39.59
C SER A 243 -10.27 -23.42 38.71
N ARG A 244 -9.48 -24.48 38.76
CA ARG A 244 -9.73 -25.80 38.19
C ARG A 244 -11.08 -26.36 38.66
#